data_AF-A0ABD0JJD9-F1
#
_entry.id   AF-A0ABD0JJD9-F1
#
_cell.length_a   1.000
_cell.length_b   1.000
_cell.length_c   1.000
_cell.angle_alpha   90.00
_cell.angle_beta   90.00
_cell.angle_gamma   90.00
#
_symmetry.space_group_name_H-M   'P 1'
#
loop_
_entity.id
_entity.type
_entity.pdbx_description
1 polymer ?
#
loop_
_entity_poly.entity_id
_entity_poly.type
_entity_poly.pdbx_seq_one_letter_code
_entity_poly.pdbx_strand_id
1 'polypeptide(L)'
;MSGFQGANATSVEDYLRVENPDTDIKLAYTNGGWELPDTETFRKLHTSRCTIKRISVKDLDLERFEAEFRFKKPVIVTFPNGAADWTVPEKWSQDYLRKTFGLQQASSGTTKNILGNYGQASEQHSFTNFTDRLMRQTSPGSSDARWYVWDSGFYKKANISSSLRLPPYFAAREDEYDRKFYLGATGSGLTFHTHRDAWNGMVFGKKRWFVYPDNKSPPGGMEFTNREWYEIIYPKLTREHRPLECVQEEGEIIYVPEGYYHAVMNIGDSIGFAVVARKPTTVVQKISDDFILDIKLGYSKHLQDTGQHEKTVKKLVEAINFDPHNIIPYIILSRKLEKLNRLNEAEEVLLQVRELLPAHGLVHAEYGAFLLRTGRYAEAEPVLKTTTTINPAELEAWYDLKQAQELSGDTEDALATEHTIQQIIENNKDNQENVYVMMYVAGRYQVEGQLQKATNLLYRAIQIDPYKVELHDLLSSLLVKQNLPEQAEICLVNLRDRIPEVWDVHAAYGQFLSNQRRYTEAVPVWKRAATLKPASLEIHYELKRVQELSGDTEGAKATVRIISQLRQNNEATSKTDPK
;
A
#
# COMPACT_ATOMS: atom_id res chain seq x y z
N MET A 1 22.09 6.20 -40.73
CA MET A 1 22.97 6.20 -39.55
C MET A 1 23.17 7.65 -39.13
N SER A 2 22.44 8.11 -38.12
CA SER A 2 22.68 9.38 -37.44
C SER A 2 22.25 9.16 -36.00
N GLY A 3 23.20 8.73 -35.17
CA GLY A 3 22.98 8.49 -33.76
C GLY A 3 22.72 9.80 -33.06
N PHE A 4 21.56 9.92 -32.43
CA PHE A 4 21.38 10.83 -31.31
C PHE A 4 22.32 10.34 -30.20
N GLN A 5 23.50 10.95 -30.09
CA GLN A 5 24.29 10.88 -28.86
C GLN A 5 23.50 11.67 -27.81
N GLY A 6 22.85 10.95 -26.90
CA GLY A 6 22.23 11.55 -25.73
C GLY A 6 23.29 12.30 -24.95
N ALA A 7 23.11 13.61 -24.80
CA ALA A 7 23.88 14.39 -23.84
C ALA A 7 23.63 13.80 -22.45
N ASN A 8 24.67 13.24 -21.82
CA ASN A 8 24.61 12.82 -20.43
C ASN A 8 24.52 14.09 -19.57
N ALA A 9 23.30 14.52 -19.24
CA ALA A 9 23.07 15.56 -18.25
C ALA A 9 23.57 15.05 -16.88
N THR A 10 24.62 15.67 -16.33
CA THR A 10 25.27 15.25 -15.07
C THR A 10 25.16 16.28 -13.94
N SER A 11 24.55 17.45 -14.21
CA SER A 11 24.20 18.47 -13.22
C SER A 11 22.79 19.02 -13.41
N VAL A 12 22.28 19.72 -12.39
CA VAL A 12 21.03 20.51 -12.45
C VAL A 12 21.18 21.70 -13.41
N GLU A 13 22.40 22.07 -13.82
CA GLU A 13 22.60 23.09 -14.86
C GLU A 13 22.39 22.52 -16.27
N ASP A 14 22.66 21.23 -16.50
CA ASP A 14 22.29 20.54 -17.75
C ASP A 14 20.76 20.34 -17.85
N TYR A 15 20.06 20.26 -16.71
CA TYR A 15 18.59 20.27 -16.62
C TYR A 15 17.97 21.55 -17.23
N LEU A 16 18.75 22.65 -17.31
CA LEU A 16 18.32 23.94 -17.86
C LEU A 16 18.64 24.10 -19.37
N ARG A 17 19.35 23.16 -20.01
CA ARG A 17 19.74 23.27 -21.42
C ARG A 17 19.09 22.21 -22.30
N VAL A 18 17.98 22.59 -22.91
CA VAL A 18 17.67 22.19 -24.30
C VAL A 18 17.52 23.48 -25.10
N GLU A 19 18.64 24.06 -25.52
CA GLU A 19 18.64 25.01 -26.62
C GLU A 19 18.23 24.25 -27.89
N ASN A 20 17.14 24.66 -28.52
CA ASN A 20 16.84 24.29 -29.90
C ASN A 20 17.51 25.36 -30.80
N PRO A 21 18.61 25.05 -31.52
CA PRO A 21 19.37 26.05 -32.26
C PRO A 21 18.62 26.63 -33.48
N ASP A 22 17.52 26.01 -33.91
CA ASP A 22 16.82 26.32 -35.16
C ASP A 22 15.50 27.11 -34.99
N THR A 23 15.20 27.61 -33.80
CA THR A 23 14.01 28.45 -33.58
C THR A 23 14.36 29.75 -32.87
N ASP A 24 14.22 30.88 -33.56
CA ASP A 24 14.31 32.26 -33.04
C ASP A 24 13.25 32.63 -31.98
N ILE A 25 12.59 31.63 -31.39
CA ILE A 25 11.56 31.81 -30.38
C ILE A 25 12.23 31.63 -29.00
N LYS A 26 12.63 32.74 -28.38
CA LYS A 26 12.85 32.81 -26.93
C LYS A 26 11.51 32.68 -26.20
N LEU A 27 10.94 31.48 -26.15
CA LEU A 27 9.89 31.17 -25.17
C LEU A 27 10.58 31.05 -23.82
N ALA A 28 10.35 32.04 -22.95
CA ALA A 28 10.69 31.94 -21.54
C ALA A 28 9.81 30.84 -20.90
N TYR A 29 10.12 29.58 -21.14
CA TYR A 29 9.54 28.45 -20.42
C TYR A 29 10.10 28.51 -19.00
N THR A 30 9.33 29.10 -18.09
CA THR A 30 9.56 28.96 -16.66
C THR A 30 9.03 27.59 -16.25
N ASN A 31 9.63 26.95 -15.25
CA ASN A 31 9.17 25.69 -14.65
C ASN A 31 7.84 25.85 -13.86
N GLY A 32 7.02 26.82 -14.22
CA GLY A 32 5.77 27.16 -13.54
C GLY A 32 5.95 27.70 -12.11
N GLY A 33 7.17 27.99 -11.66
CA GLY A 33 7.46 28.36 -10.26
C GLY A 33 7.59 27.15 -9.33
N TRP A 34 7.69 25.94 -9.87
CA TRP A 34 7.87 24.70 -9.10
C TRP A 34 9.35 24.45 -8.77
N GLU A 35 9.66 23.84 -7.63
CA GLU A 35 11.07 23.62 -7.26
C GLU A 35 11.74 22.52 -8.09
N LEU A 36 12.98 22.77 -8.49
CA LEU A 36 13.84 21.80 -9.17
C LEU A 36 14.41 20.79 -8.16
N PRO A 37 14.79 19.58 -8.61
CA PRO A 37 15.50 18.64 -7.73
C PRO A 37 16.86 19.21 -7.33
N ASP A 38 17.32 18.89 -6.13
CA ASP A 38 18.72 19.09 -5.78
C ASP A 38 19.64 18.16 -6.60
N THR A 39 20.91 18.54 -6.73
CA THR A 39 21.89 17.83 -7.58
C THR A 39 22.12 16.39 -7.17
N GLU A 40 22.11 16.08 -5.87
CA GLU A 40 22.33 14.73 -5.38
C GLU A 40 21.15 13.83 -5.75
N THR A 41 19.93 14.27 -5.47
CA THR A 41 18.72 13.53 -5.78
C THR A 41 18.52 13.37 -7.28
N PHE A 42 18.84 14.41 -8.07
CA PHE A 42 18.81 14.33 -9.53
C PHE A 42 19.74 13.22 -10.03
N ARG A 43 21.00 13.20 -9.58
CA ARG A 43 21.96 12.14 -9.97
C ARG A 43 21.51 10.75 -9.53
N LYS A 44 20.87 10.63 -8.36
CA LYS A 44 20.42 9.34 -7.82
C LYS A 44 19.22 8.78 -8.59
N LEU A 45 18.25 9.63 -8.95
CA LEU A 45 16.98 9.20 -9.52
C LEU A 45 16.92 9.30 -11.03
N HIS A 46 17.61 10.25 -11.66
CA HIS A 46 17.57 10.43 -13.10
C HIS A 46 18.33 9.33 -13.85
N THR A 47 17.89 9.02 -15.07
CA THR A 47 18.62 8.15 -15.99
C THR A 47 18.29 8.49 -17.44
N SER A 48 19.27 8.42 -18.33
CA SER A 48 19.06 8.52 -19.78
C SER A 48 18.55 7.20 -20.38
N ARG A 49 18.56 6.11 -19.62
CA ARG A 49 18.04 4.83 -20.05
C ARG A 49 16.52 4.87 -20.09
N CYS A 50 15.98 4.60 -21.28
CA CYS A 50 14.55 4.44 -21.49
C CYS A 50 14.30 3.17 -22.29
N THR A 51 13.57 2.22 -21.71
CA THR A 51 13.17 0.97 -22.37
C THR A 51 11.70 0.99 -22.79
N ILE A 52 10.96 2.05 -22.43
CA ILE A 52 9.59 2.29 -22.89
C ILE A 52 9.67 3.02 -24.23
N LYS A 53 8.89 2.58 -25.24
CA LYS A 53 8.91 3.20 -26.57
C LYS A 53 8.43 4.65 -26.46
N ARG A 54 9.21 5.58 -27.00
CA ARG A 54 8.79 6.97 -27.26
C ARG A 54 8.32 7.12 -28.69
N ILE A 55 7.23 7.85 -28.90
CA ILE A 55 6.70 8.17 -30.23
C ILE A 55 6.16 9.60 -30.25
N SER A 56 6.43 10.32 -31.34
CA SER A 56 5.85 11.65 -31.54
C SER A 56 4.35 11.55 -31.72
N VAL A 57 3.60 12.51 -31.18
CA VAL A 57 2.16 12.68 -31.44
C VAL A 57 1.85 12.76 -32.93
N LYS A 58 2.80 13.22 -33.77
CA LYS A 58 2.65 13.30 -35.23
C LYS A 58 2.69 11.93 -35.93
N ASP A 59 3.28 10.92 -35.29
CA ASP A 59 3.54 9.60 -35.87
C ASP A 59 2.61 8.51 -35.30
N LEU A 60 1.65 8.90 -34.46
CA LEU A 60 0.72 8.01 -33.78
C LEU A 60 -0.72 8.48 -34.00
N ASP A 61 -1.47 7.70 -34.77
CA ASP A 61 -2.91 7.86 -34.90
C ASP A 61 -3.67 6.86 -33.99
N LEU A 62 -5.01 6.99 -33.96
CA LEU A 62 -5.88 6.15 -33.14
C LEU A 62 -5.78 4.67 -33.51
N GLU A 63 -5.82 4.34 -34.81
CA GLU A 63 -5.81 2.95 -35.28
C GLU A 63 -4.51 2.25 -34.86
N ARG A 64 -3.38 2.92 -35.08
CA ARG A 64 -2.08 2.42 -34.66
C ARG A 64 -1.96 2.32 -33.14
N PHE A 65 -2.52 3.27 -32.38
CA PHE A 65 -2.51 3.21 -30.93
C PHE A 65 -3.27 1.99 -30.40
N GLU A 66 -4.47 1.76 -30.90
CA GLU A 66 -5.31 0.61 -30.54
C GLU A 66 -4.65 -0.71 -30.95
N ALA A 67 -4.06 -0.77 -32.14
CA ALA A 67 -3.41 -1.96 -32.65
C ALA A 67 -2.12 -2.30 -31.88
N GLU A 68 -1.22 -1.34 -31.68
CA GLU A 68 0.11 -1.61 -31.12
C GLU A 68 0.18 -1.51 -29.59
N PHE A 69 -0.58 -0.62 -28.96
CA PHE A 69 -0.31 -0.19 -27.58
C PHE A 69 -1.45 -0.47 -26.61
N ARG A 70 -2.69 -0.08 -26.95
CA ARG A 70 -3.83 -0.23 -26.05
C ARG A 70 -3.95 -1.68 -25.57
N PHE A 71 -3.96 -1.86 -24.25
CA PHE A 71 -4.01 -3.15 -23.54
C PHE A 71 -2.84 -4.10 -23.83
N LYS A 72 -1.76 -3.65 -24.48
CA LYS A 72 -0.65 -4.51 -24.94
C LYS A 72 0.72 -4.12 -24.39
N LYS A 73 1.06 -2.83 -24.37
CA LYS A 73 2.36 -2.35 -23.88
C LYS A 73 2.37 -0.84 -23.63
N PRO A 74 3.19 -0.35 -22.68
CA PRO A 74 3.31 1.07 -22.40
C PRO A 74 3.97 1.83 -23.54
N VAL A 75 3.62 3.11 -23.65
CA VAL A 75 4.22 4.05 -24.62
C VAL A 75 4.26 5.45 -24.04
N ILE A 76 5.32 6.19 -24.34
CA ILE A 76 5.44 7.61 -24.05
C ILE A 76 5.19 8.37 -25.34
N VAL A 77 4.24 9.30 -25.31
CA VAL A 77 3.90 10.19 -26.41
C VAL A 77 4.56 11.54 -26.18
N THR A 78 5.35 11.99 -27.16
CA THR A 78 6.04 13.28 -27.13
C THR A 78 5.31 14.32 -27.96
N PHE A 79 5.39 15.57 -27.52
CA PHE A 79 4.69 16.71 -28.10
C PHE A 79 5.71 17.79 -28.47
N PRO A 80 5.69 18.31 -29.72
CA PRO A 80 6.67 19.31 -30.19
C PRO A 80 6.79 20.56 -29.29
N ASN A 81 5.68 21.05 -28.73
CA ASN A 81 5.68 22.19 -27.82
C ASN A 81 5.43 21.77 -26.35
N GLY A 82 5.68 20.49 -26.04
CA GLY A 82 5.49 19.92 -24.70
C GLY A 82 4.05 20.03 -24.21
N ALA A 83 3.88 20.46 -22.97
CA ALA A 83 2.57 20.58 -22.33
C ALA A 83 1.65 21.57 -23.04
N ALA A 84 2.19 22.61 -23.70
CA ALA A 84 1.40 23.61 -24.41
C ALA A 84 0.56 23.04 -25.57
N ASP A 85 0.92 21.86 -26.10
CA ASP A 85 0.15 21.22 -27.16
C ASP A 85 -1.17 20.61 -26.65
N TRP A 86 -1.25 20.25 -25.36
CA TRP A 86 -2.40 19.54 -24.79
C TRP A 86 -2.96 20.16 -23.51
N THR A 87 -2.41 21.28 -23.04
CA THR A 87 -2.91 22.05 -21.90
C THR A 87 -2.61 23.55 -22.06
N VAL A 88 -2.93 24.35 -21.05
CA VAL A 88 -2.53 25.77 -20.91
C VAL A 88 -1.56 25.87 -19.73
N PRO A 89 -0.23 25.73 -19.93
CA PRO A 89 0.74 25.58 -18.85
C PRO A 89 0.68 26.66 -17.76
N GLU A 90 0.32 27.90 -18.12
CA GLU A 90 0.20 29.02 -17.18
C GLU A 90 -0.85 28.75 -16.09
N LYS A 91 -1.92 28.02 -16.41
CA LYS A 91 -2.96 27.60 -15.46
C LYS A 91 -2.50 26.52 -14.48
N TRP A 92 -1.33 25.95 -14.72
CA TRP A 92 -0.69 24.94 -13.87
C TRP A 92 0.53 25.48 -13.13
N SER A 93 0.83 26.77 -13.30
CA SER A 93 1.86 27.45 -12.51
C SER A 93 1.47 27.50 -11.04
N GLN A 94 2.48 27.48 -10.17
CA GLN A 94 2.31 27.60 -8.73
C GLN A 94 1.58 28.90 -8.38
N ASP A 95 1.94 30.02 -9.01
CA ASP A 95 1.31 31.33 -8.78
C ASP A 95 -0.18 31.32 -9.13
N TYR A 96 -0.54 30.81 -10.30
CA TYR A 96 -1.95 30.74 -10.71
C TYR A 96 -2.74 29.84 -9.76
N LEU A 97 -2.25 28.63 -9.48
CA LEU A 97 -2.96 27.66 -8.64
C LEU A 97 -3.09 28.15 -7.18
N ARG A 98 -2.06 28.79 -6.61
CA ARG A 98 -2.14 29.39 -5.27
C ARG A 98 -3.12 30.56 -5.24
N LYS A 99 -3.06 31.46 -6.24
CA LYS A 99 -3.95 32.62 -6.32
C LYS A 99 -5.42 32.22 -6.50
N THR A 100 -5.68 31.22 -7.33
CA THR A 100 -7.05 30.84 -7.70
C THR A 100 -7.64 29.79 -6.76
N PHE A 101 -6.84 28.85 -6.25
CA PHE A 101 -7.30 27.68 -5.49
C PHE A 101 -6.62 27.49 -4.13
N GLY A 102 -5.84 28.45 -3.64
CA GLY A 102 -5.03 28.30 -2.43
C GLY A 102 -5.80 27.84 -1.17
N LEU A 103 -7.04 28.29 -1.00
CA LEU A 103 -7.92 27.90 0.12
C LEU A 103 -8.70 26.60 -0.13
N GLN A 104 -8.71 26.12 -1.37
CA GLN A 104 -9.45 24.92 -1.73
C GLN A 104 -8.78 23.69 -1.13
N GLN A 105 -9.59 22.79 -0.59
CA GLN A 105 -9.11 21.52 -0.05
C GLN A 105 -8.69 20.59 -1.20
N ALA A 106 -7.52 19.97 -1.04
CA ALA A 106 -7.01 18.91 -1.86
C ALA A 106 -6.74 17.68 -0.98
N SER A 107 -7.17 16.53 -1.50
CA SER A 107 -6.91 15.21 -0.92
C SER A 107 -5.46 14.84 -1.16
N SER A 108 -4.75 14.55 -0.08
CA SER A 108 -3.37 14.10 -0.12
C SER A 108 -3.14 12.94 0.84
N GLY A 109 -2.03 12.25 0.67
CA GLY A 109 -1.65 11.13 1.50
C GLY A 109 -0.26 10.63 1.18
N THR A 110 0.18 9.65 1.94
CA THR A 110 1.36 8.85 1.61
C THR A 110 1.00 7.70 0.68
N THR A 111 2.01 7.03 0.12
CA THR A 111 1.85 5.80 -0.64
C THR A 111 1.02 4.75 0.11
N LYS A 112 1.32 4.49 1.38
CA LYS A 112 0.59 3.51 2.20
C LYS A 112 -0.86 3.94 2.45
N ASN A 113 -1.08 5.24 2.71
CA ASN A 113 -2.43 5.79 2.88
C ASN A 113 -3.27 5.66 1.61
N ILE A 114 -2.73 6.09 0.46
CA ILE A 114 -3.45 6.10 -0.82
C ILE A 114 -3.74 4.68 -1.29
N LEU A 115 -2.77 3.77 -1.25
CA LEU A 115 -2.95 2.38 -1.67
C LEU A 115 -3.85 1.61 -0.69
N GLY A 116 -3.65 1.81 0.61
CA GLY A 116 -4.49 1.22 1.66
C GLY A 116 -5.95 1.70 1.60
N ASN A 117 -6.20 2.89 1.05
CA ASN A 117 -7.52 3.44 0.79
C ASN A 117 -7.93 3.33 -0.69
N TYR A 118 -7.51 2.25 -1.36
CA TYR A 118 -7.97 1.87 -2.70
C TYR A 118 -7.71 2.92 -3.80
N GLY A 119 -6.55 3.55 -3.76
CA GLY A 119 -6.15 4.57 -4.73
C GLY A 119 -6.80 5.94 -4.47
N GLN A 120 -7.31 6.17 -3.25
CA GLN A 120 -7.88 7.46 -2.84
C GLN A 120 -7.08 8.05 -1.68
N ALA A 121 -6.61 9.28 -1.86
CA ALA A 121 -6.08 10.05 -0.74
C ALA A 121 -7.22 10.45 0.22
N SER A 122 -7.00 10.33 1.53
CA SER A 122 -8.03 10.62 2.54
C SER A 122 -7.87 11.97 3.24
N GLU A 123 -6.63 12.47 3.35
CA GLU A 123 -6.34 13.66 4.18
C GLU A 123 -6.61 14.94 3.40
N GLN A 124 -7.32 15.87 4.03
CA GLN A 124 -7.71 17.14 3.40
C GLN A 124 -6.82 18.27 3.91
N HIS A 125 -6.13 18.93 2.99
CA HIS A 125 -5.40 20.16 3.28
C HIS A 125 -5.72 21.23 2.25
N SER A 126 -5.71 22.50 2.67
CA SER A 126 -5.77 23.59 1.71
C SER A 126 -4.55 23.52 0.79
N PHE A 127 -4.74 23.85 -0.48
CA PHE A 127 -3.68 23.79 -1.48
C PHE A 127 -2.42 24.55 -1.03
N THR A 128 -2.59 25.75 -0.47
CA THR A 128 -1.47 26.55 0.07
C THR A 128 -0.77 25.88 1.24
N ASN A 129 -1.50 25.29 2.20
CA ASN A 129 -0.87 24.59 3.32
C ASN A 129 -0.10 23.35 2.86
N PHE A 130 -0.63 22.64 1.86
CA PHE A 130 0.06 21.51 1.27
C PHE A 130 1.38 21.94 0.61
N THR A 131 1.36 22.95 -0.26
CA THR A 131 2.56 23.43 -0.98
C THR A 131 3.60 24.03 -0.04
N ASP A 132 3.17 24.77 0.98
CA ASP A 132 4.09 25.54 1.82
C ASP A 132 4.73 24.70 2.93
N ARG A 133 4.08 23.59 3.36
CA ARG A 133 4.53 22.82 4.52
C ARG A 133 4.61 21.32 4.26
N LEU A 134 3.56 20.70 3.74
CA LEU A 134 3.42 19.24 3.80
C LEU A 134 4.14 18.51 2.68
N MET A 135 4.16 19.06 1.47
CA MET A 135 4.70 18.42 0.27
C MET A 135 6.18 18.00 0.40
N ARG A 136 6.93 18.64 1.30
CA ARG A 136 8.35 18.35 1.60
C ARG A 136 8.56 17.51 2.86
N GLN A 137 7.52 17.27 3.65
CA GLN A 137 7.58 16.48 4.87
C GLN A 137 7.40 15.00 4.58
N THR A 138 8.02 14.17 5.42
CA THR A 138 7.67 12.76 5.55
C THR A 138 6.50 12.63 6.52
N SER A 139 5.66 11.62 6.33
CA SER A 139 4.54 11.38 7.26
C SER A 139 5.05 10.97 8.64
N PRO A 140 4.36 11.39 9.72
CA PRO A 140 4.59 10.80 11.04
C PRO A 140 4.51 9.27 10.98
N GLY A 141 5.51 8.56 11.52
CA GLY A 141 5.57 7.09 11.51
C GLY A 141 6.13 6.44 10.24
N SER A 142 6.60 7.23 9.26
CA SER A 142 7.37 6.70 8.13
C SER A 142 8.55 7.61 7.82
N SER A 143 9.77 7.07 7.88
CA SER A 143 11.00 7.78 7.49
C SER A 143 11.05 8.14 6.01
N ASP A 144 10.32 7.43 5.15
CA ASP A 144 10.54 7.47 3.71
C ASP A 144 9.33 7.86 2.84
N ALA A 145 8.10 7.84 3.38
CA ALA A 145 6.91 8.21 2.62
C ALA A 145 6.61 9.71 2.73
N ARG A 146 6.80 10.44 1.63
CA ARG A 146 6.43 11.87 1.50
C ARG A 146 4.95 12.05 1.12
N TRP A 147 4.40 13.18 1.53
CA TRP A 147 3.04 13.57 1.17
C TRP A 147 2.90 13.84 -0.34
N TYR A 148 1.76 13.43 -0.89
CA TYR A 148 1.45 13.52 -2.30
C TYR A 148 -0.04 13.83 -2.49
N VAL A 149 -0.37 14.83 -3.30
CA VAL A 149 -1.77 15.10 -3.68
C VAL A 149 -2.19 14.10 -4.74
N TRP A 150 -3.36 13.50 -4.54
CA TRP A 150 -4.02 12.63 -5.50
C TRP A 150 -5.53 12.83 -5.41
N ASP A 151 -6.07 13.74 -6.22
CA ASP A 151 -7.40 14.28 -5.99
C ASP A 151 -8.24 14.46 -7.26
N SER A 152 -9.46 13.91 -7.26
CA SER A 152 -10.47 14.08 -8.32
C SER A 152 -11.42 15.27 -8.12
N GLY A 153 -11.67 15.70 -6.88
CA GLY A 153 -12.55 16.83 -6.55
C GLY A 153 -11.95 18.20 -6.86
N PHE A 154 -10.69 18.42 -6.48
CA PHE A 154 -9.86 19.54 -6.84
C PHE A 154 -9.76 19.69 -8.35
N TYR A 155 -9.51 18.59 -9.06
CA TYR A 155 -9.47 18.56 -10.53
C TYR A 155 -10.77 19.09 -11.16
N LYS A 156 -11.93 18.63 -10.67
CA LYS A 156 -13.25 19.06 -11.14
C LYS A 156 -13.54 20.52 -10.79
N LYS A 157 -13.33 20.92 -9.53
CA LYS A 157 -13.61 22.28 -9.04
C LYS A 157 -12.71 23.33 -9.68
N ALA A 158 -11.47 22.97 -9.99
CA ALA A 158 -10.54 23.85 -10.68
C ALA A 158 -10.84 23.98 -12.20
N ASN A 159 -11.82 23.22 -12.70
CA ASN A 159 -12.20 23.16 -14.13
C ASN A 159 -10.99 22.93 -15.05
N ILE A 160 -10.01 22.17 -14.56
CA ILE A 160 -8.77 21.88 -15.28
C ILE A 160 -9.06 21.06 -16.55
N SER A 161 -10.10 20.23 -16.52
CA SER A 161 -10.60 19.46 -17.68
C SER A 161 -10.86 20.29 -18.92
N SER A 162 -11.39 21.52 -18.75
CA SER A 162 -11.68 22.42 -19.87
C SER A 162 -10.44 22.92 -20.61
N SER A 163 -9.26 22.81 -19.98
CA SER A 163 -7.99 23.24 -20.57
C SER A 163 -7.27 22.13 -21.33
N LEU A 164 -7.70 20.87 -21.20
CA LEU A 164 -7.03 19.75 -21.84
C LEU A 164 -7.46 19.56 -23.30
N ARG A 165 -6.47 19.38 -24.18
CA ARG A 165 -6.62 19.12 -25.62
C ARG A 165 -5.88 17.85 -26.00
N LEU A 166 -6.40 16.72 -25.53
CA LEU A 166 -5.74 15.43 -25.71
C LEU A 166 -6.00 14.86 -27.11
N PRO A 167 -5.04 14.13 -27.69
CA PRO A 167 -5.26 13.35 -28.91
C PRO A 167 -6.46 12.38 -28.76
N PRO A 168 -7.16 12.00 -29.85
CA PRO A 168 -8.37 11.18 -29.77
C PRO A 168 -8.21 9.85 -29.02
N TYR A 169 -7.04 9.22 -29.08
CA TYR A 169 -6.74 7.97 -28.37
C TYR A 169 -6.56 8.13 -26.85
N PHE A 170 -6.46 9.37 -26.35
CA PHE A 170 -6.53 9.73 -24.94
C PHE A 170 -7.83 10.47 -24.59
N ALA A 171 -8.84 10.42 -25.45
CA ALA A 171 -10.15 10.94 -25.13
C ALA A 171 -10.78 10.09 -24.00
N ALA A 172 -11.06 10.72 -22.86
CA ALA A 172 -11.69 10.09 -21.71
C ALA A 172 -13.03 10.75 -21.40
N ARG A 173 -14.13 10.02 -21.59
CA ARG A 173 -15.46 10.51 -21.19
C ARG A 173 -15.59 10.50 -19.67
N GLU A 174 -16.27 11.51 -19.12
CA GLU A 174 -16.34 11.72 -17.67
C GLU A 174 -17.10 10.63 -16.90
N ASP A 175 -17.96 9.87 -17.57
CA ASP A 175 -18.70 8.73 -17.03
C ASP A 175 -17.87 7.44 -17.03
N GLU A 176 -16.92 7.31 -17.96
CA GLU A 176 -16.10 6.11 -18.15
C GLU A 176 -14.75 6.17 -17.41
N TYR A 177 -14.21 7.37 -17.19
CA TYR A 177 -12.88 7.58 -16.61
C TYR A 177 -12.93 8.44 -15.36
N ASP A 178 -12.00 8.19 -14.45
CA ASP A 178 -11.68 9.08 -13.34
C ASP A 178 -10.43 9.90 -13.69
N ARG A 179 -10.45 11.17 -13.28
CA ARG A 179 -9.38 12.12 -13.56
C ARG A 179 -8.83 12.61 -12.24
N LYS A 180 -7.53 12.46 -12.06
CA LYS A 180 -6.82 12.82 -10.83
C LYS A 180 -5.86 13.96 -11.13
N PHE A 181 -5.97 15.02 -10.35
CA PHE A 181 -4.90 15.99 -10.20
C PHE A 181 -3.83 15.38 -9.29
N TYR A 182 -2.56 15.51 -9.68
CA TYR A 182 -1.47 15.11 -8.83
C TYR A 182 -0.43 16.20 -8.65
N LEU A 183 0.16 16.24 -7.46
CA LEU A 183 1.25 17.13 -7.10
C LEU A 183 2.12 16.48 -6.01
N GLY A 184 3.43 16.44 -6.22
CA GLY A 184 4.36 15.97 -5.20
C GLY A 184 5.79 16.42 -5.41
N ALA A 185 6.55 16.52 -4.32
CA ALA A 185 7.96 16.92 -4.36
C ALA A 185 8.87 15.78 -4.81
N THR A 186 10.13 16.10 -5.06
CA THR A 186 11.20 15.13 -5.30
C THR A 186 11.13 13.95 -4.32
N GLY A 187 11.23 12.72 -4.83
CA GLY A 187 11.22 11.49 -4.04
C GLY A 187 9.85 11.04 -3.53
N SER A 188 8.78 11.82 -3.73
CA SER A 188 7.40 11.34 -3.57
C SER A 188 6.96 10.52 -4.79
N GLY A 189 5.85 9.80 -4.67
CA GLY A 189 5.29 8.94 -5.71
C GLY A 189 4.63 7.70 -5.10
N LEU A 190 4.01 6.86 -5.92
CA LEU A 190 3.38 5.62 -5.47
C LEU A 190 4.30 4.42 -5.74
N THR A 191 4.27 3.43 -4.85
CA THR A 191 4.94 2.13 -5.04
C THR A 191 4.20 1.26 -6.04
N PHE A 192 4.70 0.04 -6.27
CA PHE A 192 4.08 -0.90 -7.20
C PHE A 192 2.61 -1.13 -6.87
N HIS A 193 1.78 -0.85 -7.85
CA HIS A 193 0.36 -1.13 -7.83
C HIS A 193 -0.11 -1.39 -9.26
N THR A 194 -1.34 -1.88 -9.39
CA THR A 194 -2.02 -2.05 -10.68
C THR A 194 -3.31 -1.26 -10.65
N HIS A 195 -3.75 -0.87 -11.84
CA HIS A 195 -5.07 -0.30 -12.03
C HIS A 195 -5.58 -0.63 -13.43
N ARG A 196 -6.77 -0.14 -13.73
CA ARG A 196 -7.38 -0.23 -15.07
C ARG A 196 -6.60 0.60 -16.06
N ASP A 197 -7.04 0.59 -17.31
CA ASP A 197 -6.40 1.35 -18.37
C ASP A 197 -6.16 2.83 -18.00
N ALA A 198 -4.95 3.35 -18.21
CA ALA A 198 -4.60 4.67 -17.73
C ALA A 198 -3.52 5.40 -18.55
N TRP A 199 -3.51 6.73 -18.39
CA TRP A 199 -2.43 7.57 -18.87
C TRP A 199 -2.14 8.71 -17.90
N ASN A 200 -0.88 9.17 -17.90
CA ASN A 200 -0.37 10.20 -17.01
C ASN A 200 0.30 11.30 -17.83
N GLY A 201 -0.21 12.53 -17.75
CA GLY A 201 0.37 13.69 -18.44
C GLY A 201 1.17 14.56 -17.48
N MET A 202 2.42 14.85 -17.84
CA MET A 202 3.34 15.68 -17.06
C MET A 202 3.31 17.13 -17.53
N VAL A 203 2.82 18.05 -16.70
CA VAL A 203 2.79 19.47 -17.08
C VAL A 203 4.09 20.18 -16.72
N PHE A 204 4.56 20.01 -15.48
CA PHE A 204 5.89 20.46 -15.05
C PHE A 204 6.57 19.37 -14.22
N GLY A 205 7.89 19.28 -14.33
CA GLY A 205 8.72 18.33 -13.59
C GLY A 205 8.94 17.00 -14.34
N LYS A 206 9.47 16.00 -13.63
CA LYS A 206 9.86 14.70 -14.21
C LYS A 206 9.47 13.55 -13.30
N LYS A 207 9.19 12.38 -13.89
CA LYS A 207 8.93 11.14 -13.14
C LYS A 207 9.76 10.00 -13.66
N ARG A 208 10.43 9.27 -12.76
CA ARG A 208 10.97 7.94 -13.11
C ARG A 208 9.89 6.89 -12.94
N TRP A 209 9.70 6.10 -13.99
CA TRP A 209 8.75 5.00 -14.05
C TRP A 209 9.49 3.66 -13.99
N PHE A 210 8.91 2.72 -13.24
CA PHE A 210 9.26 1.31 -13.26
C PHE A 210 8.00 0.52 -13.54
N VAL A 211 8.02 -0.32 -14.57
CA VAL A 211 6.82 -0.98 -15.09
C VAL A 211 7.12 -2.46 -15.37
N TYR A 212 6.24 -3.35 -14.89
CA TYR A 212 6.21 -4.76 -15.27
C TYR A 212 4.87 -5.09 -15.93
N PRO A 213 4.85 -6.03 -16.90
CA PRO A 213 3.61 -6.55 -17.44
C PRO A 213 2.78 -7.27 -16.36
N ASP A 214 1.49 -7.41 -16.62
CA ASP A 214 0.51 -8.04 -15.74
C ASP A 214 0.86 -9.49 -15.35
N ASN A 215 1.57 -10.21 -16.22
CA ASN A 215 2.03 -11.57 -16.00
C ASN A 215 3.38 -11.70 -15.27
N LYS A 216 3.97 -10.59 -14.80
CA LYS A 216 5.28 -10.60 -14.13
C LYS A 216 5.25 -9.69 -12.91
N SER A 217 5.08 -10.30 -11.73
CA SER A 217 5.10 -9.55 -10.48
C SER A 217 6.45 -8.86 -10.25
N PRO A 218 6.47 -7.65 -9.68
CA PRO A 218 7.71 -6.95 -9.35
C PRO A 218 8.51 -7.77 -8.32
N PRO A 219 9.84 -7.94 -8.50
CA PRO A 219 10.68 -8.60 -7.51
C PRO A 219 10.58 -7.90 -6.15
N GLY A 220 10.40 -8.67 -5.07
CA GLY A 220 10.14 -8.14 -3.73
C GLY A 220 8.66 -7.83 -3.45
N GLY A 221 7.76 -8.03 -4.40
CA GLY A 221 6.32 -7.81 -4.20
C GLY A 221 5.93 -6.32 -4.15
N MET A 222 4.76 -6.04 -3.55
CA MET A 222 4.18 -4.69 -3.46
C MET A 222 4.27 -4.07 -2.05
N GLU A 223 4.94 -4.73 -1.12
CA GLU A 223 4.99 -4.33 0.30
C GLU A 223 5.98 -3.20 0.58
N PHE A 224 7.03 -3.08 -0.24
CA PHE A 224 8.02 -2.01 -0.14
C PHE A 224 7.44 -0.67 -0.59
N THR A 225 7.87 0.42 0.03
CA THR A 225 7.71 1.75 -0.56
C THR A 225 8.53 1.87 -1.85
N ASN A 226 8.17 2.81 -2.72
CA ASN A 226 8.89 3.07 -3.96
C ASN A 226 10.37 3.38 -3.73
N ARG A 227 10.71 4.06 -2.63
CA ARG A 227 12.10 4.33 -2.26
C ARG A 227 12.83 3.08 -1.76
N GLU A 228 12.27 2.35 -0.80
CA GLU A 228 12.89 1.13 -0.27
C GLU A 228 13.15 0.12 -1.39
N TRP A 229 12.17 -0.07 -2.28
CA TRP A 229 12.35 -0.94 -3.43
C TRP A 229 13.49 -0.48 -4.34
N TYR A 230 13.56 0.83 -4.64
CA TYR A 230 14.61 1.40 -5.48
C TYR A 230 16.01 1.30 -4.86
N GLU A 231 16.12 1.37 -3.54
CA GLU A 231 17.40 1.37 -2.84
C GLU A 231 17.88 -0.03 -2.47
N ILE A 232 16.96 -0.93 -2.12
CA ILE A 232 17.27 -2.26 -1.59
C ILE A 232 17.21 -3.32 -2.69
N ILE A 233 16.16 -3.30 -3.51
CA ILE A 233 15.86 -4.36 -4.49
C ILE A 233 16.44 -4.03 -5.85
N TYR A 234 16.13 -2.85 -6.40
CA TYR A 234 16.52 -2.47 -7.76
C TYR A 234 18.03 -2.63 -8.07
N PRO A 235 18.99 -2.28 -7.19
CA PRO A 235 20.42 -2.44 -7.47
C PRO A 235 20.84 -3.90 -7.63
N LYS A 236 20.13 -4.83 -6.97
CA LYS A 236 20.41 -6.28 -6.96
C LYS A 236 19.80 -7.02 -8.15
N LEU A 237 18.96 -6.36 -8.95
CA LEU A 237 18.26 -7.01 -10.06
C LEU A 237 19.20 -7.37 -11.21
N THR A 238 19.15 -8.64 -11.63
CA THR A 238 19.75 -9.13 -12.87
C THR A 238 19.04 -8.56 -14.09
N ARG A 239 19.68 -8.59 -15.26
CA ARG A 239 19.15 -7.97 -16.50
C ARG A 239 17.74 -8.44 -16.85
N GLU A 240 17.44 -9.72 -16.64
CA GLU A 240 16.14 -10.33 -16.92
C GLU A 240 15.03 -9.85 -15.97
N HIS A 241 15.39 -9.53 -14.72
CA HIS A 241 14.45 -9.09 -13.69
C HIS A 241 14.30 -7.58 -13.63
N ARG A 242 15.00 -6.81 -14.47
CA ARG A 242 14.84 -5.35 -14.53
C ARG A 242 13.45 -4.98 -15.08
N PRO A 243 12.83 -3.91 -14.56
CA PRO A 243 11.58 -3.41 -15.09
C PRO A 243 11.79 -2.78 -16.46
N LEU A 244 10.69 -2.56 -17.18
CA LEU A 244 10.66 -1.47 -18.15
C LEU A 244 10.82 -0.16 -17.36
N GLU A 245 11.79 0.66 -17.72
CA GLU A 245 12.07 1.91 -17.03
C GLU A 245 12.25 3.07 -17.99
N CYS A 246 11.81 4.25 -17.57
CA CYS A 246 12.07 5.49 -18.28
C CYS A 246 11.88 6.69 -17.34
N VAL A 247 12.58 7.79 -17.60
CA VAL A 247 12.22 9.10 -17.05
C VAL A 247 11.22 9.75 -18.00
N GLN A 248 9.99 9.96 -17.56
CA GLN A 248 9.01 10.80 -18.24
C GLN A 248 9.42 12.26 -18.06
N GLU A 249 9.52 12.96 -19.18
CA GLU A 249 9.91 14.36 -19.29
C GLU A 249 8.70 15.29 -19.19
N GLU A 250 8.99 16.56 -18.95
CA GLU A 250 8.00 17.63 -18.98
C GLU A 250 7.28 17.67 -20.34
N GLY A 251 5.96 17.78 -20.32
CA GLY A 251 5.12 17.81 -21.53
C GLY A 251 4.83 16.46 -22.16
N GLU A 252 5.44 15.36 -21.68
CA GLU A 252 5.15 14.01 -22.18
C GLU A 252 3.88 13.42 -21.53
N ILE A 253 3.20 12.53 -22.27
CA ILE A 253 2.12 11.70 -21.74
C ILE A 253 2.54 10.23 -21.84
N ILE A 254 2.54 9.52 -20.72
CA ILE A 254 2.76 8.07 -20.69
C ILE A 254 1.44 7.33 -20.60
N TYR A 255 1.28 6.31 -21.45
CA TYR A 255 0.22 5.33 -21.38
C TYR A 255 0.71 4.07 -20.68
N VAL A 256 -0.08 3.59 -19.72
CA VAL A 256 0.18 2.34 -18.99
C VAL A 256 -1.04 1.43 -19.19
N PRO A 257 -0.86 0.25 -19.81
CA PRO A 257 -1.97 -0.67 -20.03
C PRO A 257 -2.58 -1.15 -18.71
N GLU A 258 -3.86 -1.51 -18.80
CA GLU A 258 -4.59 -2.19 -17.73
C GLU A 258 -3.79 -3.39 -17.16
N GLY A 259 -3.76 -3.54 -15.84
CA GLY A 259 -3.15 -4.67 -15.14
C GLY A 259 -1.62 -4.58 -14.97
N TYR A 260 -0.94 -3.64 -15.64
CA TYR A 260 0.51 -3.50 -15.51
C TYR A 260 0.91 -2.99 -14.12
N TYR A 261 1.82 -3.72 -13.47
CA TYR A 261 2.43 -3.25 -12.22
C TYR A 261 3.32 -2.05 -12.51
N HIS A 262 3.15 -0.97 -11.76
CA HIS A 262 4.00 0.18 -11.93
C HIS A 262 4.23 0.95 -10.63
N ALA A 263 5.44 1.51 -10.51
CA ALA A 263 5.85 2.40 -9.44
C ALA A 263 6.47 3.67 -10.05
N VAL A 264 6.34 4.79 -9.34
CA VAL A 264 6.84 6.09 -9.80
C VAL A 264 7.62 6.82 -8.71
N MET A 265 8.59 7.60 -9.14
CA MET A 265 9.33 8.54 -8.29
C MET A 265 9.44 9.90 -8.97
N ASN A 266 8.99 10.94 -8.30
CA ASN A 266 9.12 12.32 -8.78
C ASN A 266 10.57 12.79 -8.68
N ILE A 267 11.02 13.51 -9.70
CA ILE A 267 12.32 14.16 -9.80
C ILE A 267 12.04 15.67 -9.96
N GLY A 268 12.22 16.43 -8.89
CA GLY A 268 11.68 17.78 -8.78
C GLY A 268 10.22 17.78 -8.31
N ASP A 269 9.71 18.97 -8.04
CA ASP A 269 8.26 19.16 -7.91
C ASP A 269 7.60 18.77 -9.24
N SER A 270 6.67 17.83 -9.16
CA SER A 270 6.04 17.22 -10.33
C SER A 270 4.53 17.36 -10.25
N ILE A 271 3.96 17.96 -11.28
CA ILE A 271 2.53 18.30 -11.35
C ILE A 271 1.94 17.88 -12.70
N GLY A 272 0.72 17.39 -12.65
CA GLY A 272 -0.01 17.02 -13.86
C GLY A 272 -1.31 16.29 -13.54
N PHE A 273 -1.72 15.44 -14.47
CA PHE A 273 -2.95 14.68 -14.33
C PHE A 273 -2.73 13.20 -14.61
N ALA A 274 -3.55 12.37 -13.97
CA ALA A 274 -3.74 10.99 -14.34
C ALA A 274 -5.19 10.77 -14.77
N VAL A 275 -5.38 9.91 -15.76
CA VAL A 275 -6.69 9.41 -16.15
C VAL A 275 -6.68 7.91 -16.00
N VAL A 276 -7.67 7.36 -15.33
CA VAL A 276 -7.79 5.92 -15.06
C VAL A 276 -9.21 5.48 -15.40
N ALA A 277 -9.38 4.41 -16.17
CA ALA A 277 -10.68 3.85 -16.47
C ALA A 277 -11.42 3.40 -15.20
N ARG A 278 -12.72 3.66 -15.12
CA ARG A 278 -13.56 3.26 -13.97
C ARG A 278 -13.90 1.79 -13.98
N LYS A 279 -14.07 1.23 -15.17
CA LYS A 279 -14.44 -0.18 -15.37
C LYS A 279 -13.28 -0.91 -16.04
N PRO A 280 -13.00 -2.14 -15.59
CA PRO A 280 -12.03 -2.96 -16.28
C PRO A 280 -12.54 -3.35 -17.66
N THR A 281 -11.65 -3.37 -18.66
CA THR A 281 -12.04 -3.69 -20.04
C THR A 281 -11.62 -5.10 -20.40
N THR A 282 -10.42 -5.50 -20.01
CA THR A 282 -9.91 -6.86 -20.22
C THR A 282 -10.69 -7.86 -19.36
N VAL A 283 -10.90 -9.07 -19.90
CA VAL A 283 -11.53 -10.19 -19.18
C VAL A 283 -10.73 -10.53 -17.91
N VAL A 284 -9.42 -10.48 -18.06
CA VAL A 284 -8.38 -10.59 -17.04
C VAL A 284 -8.65 -9.67 -15.85
N GLN A 285 -8.79 -8.35 -16.07
CA GLN A 285 -8.99 -7.41 -14.98
C GLN A 285 -10.42 -7.41 -14.42
N LYS A 286 -11.42 -7.77 -15.23
CA LYS A 286 -12.79 -7.99 -14.73
C LYS A 286 -12.82 -9.06 -13.64
N ILE A 287 -12.11 -10.18 -13.87
CA ILE A 287 -11.97 -11.26 -12.87
C ILE A 287 -11.18 -10.76 -11.65
N SER A 288 -10.07 -10.05 -11.84
CA SER A 288 -9.26 -9.51 -10.73
C SER A 288 -10.00 -8.50 -9.86
N ASP A 289 -10.79 -7.60 -10.44
CA ASP A 289 -11.53 -6.57 -9.71
C ASP A 289 -12.71 -7.15 -8.93
N ASP A 290 -13.46 -8.08 -9.54
CA ASP A 290 -14.53 -8.83 -8.85
C ASP A 290 -13.93 -9.61 -7.67
N PHE A 291 -12.79 -10.28 -7.89
CA PHE A 291 -12.05 -11.02 -6.87
C PHE A 291 -11.57 -10.15 -5.69
N ILE A 292 -10.96 -8.99 -5.97
CA ILE A 292 -10.48 -8.05 -4.94
C ILE A 292 -11.66 -7.44 -4.18
N LEU A 293 -12.77 -7.10 -4.84
CA LEU A 293 -13.97 -6.58 -4.19
C LEU A 293 -14.61 -7.63 -3.26
N ASP A 294 -14.59 -8.91 -3.64
CA ASP A 294 -15.08 -10.01 -2.80
C ASP A 294 -14.19 -10.32 -1.60
N ILE A 295 -12.87 -10.18 -1.73
CA ILE A 295 -11.95 -10.25 -0.58
C ILE A 295 -12.18 -9.05 0.37
N LYS A 296 -12.37 -7.84 -0.15
CA LYS A 296 -12.68 -6.64 0.65
C LYS A 296 -13.98 -6.79 1.45
N LEU A 297 -15.02 -7.34 0.83
CA LEU A 297 -16.30 -7.63 1.49
C LEU A 297 -16.19 -8.84 2.44
N GLY A 298 -15.30 -9.80 2.15
CA GLY A 298 -15.06 -10.99 2.96
C GLY A 298 -14.18 -10.80 4.21
N TYR A 299 -13.31 -9.78 4.24
CA TYR A 299 -12.45 -9.48 5.41
C TYR A 299 -13.19 -8.72 6.52
N SER A 300 -14.32 -8.07 6.23
CA SER A 300 -15.16 -7.40 7.24
C SER A 300 -16.26 -8.35 7.74
N LYS A 301 -15.90 -9.25 8.66
CA LYS A 301 -16.81 -9.85 9.67
C LYS A 301 -18.14 -10.45 9.13
N HIS A 302 -18.15 -11.10 7.96
CA HIS A 302 -19.37 -11.75 7.44
C HIS A 302 -19.10 -13.16 6.91
N LEU A 303 -18.74 -14.08 7.80
CA LEU A 303 -18.51 -15.46 7.40
C LEU A 303 -18.85 -16.46 8.52
N GLN A 304 -20.11 -16.42 8.98
CA GLN A 304 -20.74 -17.52 9.73
C GLN A 304 -21.73 -18.33 8.89
N ASP A 305 -21.88 -18.01 7.60
CA ASP A 305 -22.88 -18.66 6.74
C ASP A 305 -22.20 -19.59 5.72
N THR A 306 -22.52 -20.89 5.81
CA THR A 306 -21.86 -21.99 5.07
C THR A 306 -22.00 -21.86 3.55
N GLY A 307 -23.04 -21.18 3.06
CA GLY A 307 -23.25 -20.94 1.63
C GLY A 307 -22.29 -19.95 0.96
N GLN A 308 -21.66 -19.04 1.72
CA GLN A 308 -20.72 -18.06 1.16
C GLN A 308 -19.29 -18.61 1.04
N HIS A 309 -18.95 -19.64 1.80
CA HIS A 309 -17.62 -20.23 1.83
C HIS A 309 -17.20 -20.87 0.49
N GLU A 310 -18.09 -21.62 -0.16
CA GLU A 310 -17.80 -22.27 -1.45
C GLU A 310 -17.64 -21.26 -2.58
N LYS A 311 -18.38 -20.15 -2.52
CA LYS A 311 -18.24 -19.05 -3.50
C LYS A 311 -16.85 -18.41 -3.40
N THR A 312 -16.33 -18.24 -2.18
CA THR A 312 -14.97 -17.73 -1.94
C THR A 312 -13.91 -18.72 -2.44
N VAL A 313 -14.07 -20.03 -2.17
CA VAL A 313 -13.15 -21.08 -2.66
C VAL A 313 -13.05 -21.04 -4.19
N LYS A 314 -14.19 -21.02 -4.89
CA LYS A 314 -14.22 -20.96 -6.37
C LYS A 314 -13.47 -19.73 -6.91
N LYS A 315 -13.68 -18.57 -6.29
CA LYS A 315 -13.02 -17.31 -6.67
C LYS A 315 -11.51 -17.35 -6.47
N LEU A 316 -11.06 -17.94 -5.37
CA LEU A 316 -9.63 -18.12 -5.09
C LEU A 316 -8.96 -19.06 -6.11
N VAL A 317 -9.67 -20.12 -6.54
CA VAL A 317 -9.19 -20.99 -7.62
C VAL A 317 -9.12 -20.24 -8.95
N GLU A 318 -10.10 -19.39 -9.27
CA GLU A 318 -10.05 -18.52 -10.46
C GLU A 318 -8.85 -17.56 -10.41
N ALA A 319 -8.52 -16.99 -9.25
CA ALA A 319 -7.35 -16.14 -9.06
C ALA A 319 -6.01 -16.89 -9.18
N ILE A 320 -5.95 -18.14 -8.72
CA ILE A 320 -4.78 -19.01 -8.91
C ILE A 320 -4.56 -19.31 -10.39
N ASN A 321 -5.64 -19.60 -11.14
CA ASN A 321 -5.54 -19.85 -12.58
C ASN A 321 -5.13 -18.60 -13.37
N PHE A 322 -5.42 -17.41 -12.83
CA PHE A 322 -5.10 -16.13 -13.41
C PHE A 322 -3.61 -15.77 -13.26
N ASP A 323 -3.09 -15.82 -12.04
CA ASP A 323 -1.67 -15.61 -11.76
C ASP A 323 -1.13 -16.78 -10.91
N PRO A 324 -0.66 -17.85 -11.57
CA PRO A 324 -0.17 -19.03 -10.88
C PRO A 324 1.08 -18.77 -10.02
N HIS A 325 1.80 -17.67 -10.22
CA HIS A 325 3.03 -17.34 -9.48
C HIS A 325 2.77 -16.39 -8.30
N ASN A 326 1.55 -15.87 -8.15
CA ASN A 326 1.17 -15.12 -6.97
C ASN A 326 0.79 -16.08 -5.84
N ILE A 327 1.58 -16.07 -4.77
CA ILE A 327 1.40 -16.95 -3.61
C ILE A 327 0.17 -16.58 -2.75
N ILE A 328 -0.28 -15.32 -2.76
CA ILE A 328 -1.30 -14.83 -1.82
C ILE A 328 -2.64 -15.57 -1.94
N PRO A 329 -3.20 -15.78 -3.15
CA PRO A 329 -4.41 -16.60 -3.31
C PRO A 329 -4.27 -18.03 -2.78
N TYR A 330 -3.12 -18.67 -2.94
CA TYR A 330 -2.86 -20.02 -2.42
C TYR A 330 -2.89 -20.04 -0.88
N ILE A 331 -2.28 -19.05 -0.22
CA ILE A 331 -2.29 -18.91 1.25
C ILE A 331 -3.71 -18.70 1.77
N ILE A 332 -4.46 -17.80 1.13
CA ILE A 332 -5.84 -17.51 1.57
C ILE A 332 -6.73 -18.74 1.34
N LEU A 333 -6.56 -19.42 0.21
CA LEU A 333 -7.32 -20.64 -0.12
C LEU A 333 -7.00 -21.77 0.85
N SER A 334 -5.73 -22.08 1.11
CA SER A 334 -5.34 -23.14 2.03
C SER A 334 -5.91 -22.90 3.43
N ARG A 335 -5.71 -21.70 4.00
CA ARG A 335 -6.28 -21.32 5.31
C ARG A 335 -7.80 -21.35 5.32
N LYS A 336 -8.44 -21.02 4.20
CA LYS A 336 -9.90 -21.06 4.08
C LYS A 336 -10.40 -22.51 4.09
N LEU A 337 -9.75 -23.39 3.35
CA LEU A 337 -10.03 -24.83 3.30
C LEU A 337 -9.77 -25.49 4.65
N GLU A 338 -8.71 -25.09 5.37
CA GLU A 338 -8.44 -25.50 6.76
C GLU A 338 -9.64 -25.20 7.67
N LYS A 339 -10.15 -23.96 7.63
CA LYS A 339 -11.34 -23.57 8.42
C LYS A 339 -12.60 -24.34 8.04
N LEU A 340 -12.67 -24.88 6.82
CA LEU A 340 -13.76 -25.74 6.36
C LEU A 340 -13.52 -27.22 6.65
N ASN A 341 -12.43 -27.55 7.34
CA ASN A 341 -11.98 -28.92 7.61
C ASN A 341 -11.71 -29.74 6.32
N ARG A 342 -11.40 -29.06 5.21
CA ARG A 342 -11.03 -29.65 3.91
C ARG A 342 -9.50 -29.73 3.80
N LEU A 343 -8.88 -30.47 4.73
CA LEU A 343 -7.43 -30.46 4.93
C LEU A 343 -6.64 -31.00 3.74
N ASN A 344 -7.13 -32.04 3.07
CA ASN A 344 -6.46 -32.61 1.90
C ASN A 344 -6.37 -31.60 0.75
N GLU A 345 -7.45 -30.87 0.48
CA GLU A 345 -7.46 -29.85 -0.57
C GLU A 345 -6.58 -28.65 -0.19
N ALA A 346 -6.55 -28.28 1.09
CA ALA A 346 -5.63 -27.23 1.57
C ALA A 346 -4.17 -27.61 1.32
N GLU A 347 -3.82 -28.88 1.57
CA GLU A 347 -2.48 -29.41 1.30
C GLU A 347 -2.16 -29.47 -0.20
N GLU A 348 -3.08 -29.95 -1.04
CA GLU A 348 -2.90 -29.99 -2.49
C GLU A 348 -2.59 -28.61 -3.07
N VAL A 349 -3.31 -27.58 -2.62
CA VAL A 349 -3.09 -26.18 -3.01
C VAL A 349 -1.69 -25.70 -2.61
N LEU A 350 -1.23 -26.04 -1.41
CA LEU A 350 0.10 -25.65 -0.92
C LEU A 350 1.22 -26.41 -1.64
N LEU A 351 1.03 -27.70 -1.93
CA LEU A 351 1.97 -28.51 -2.71
C LEU A 351 2.06 -28.00 -4.15
N GLN A 352 0.94 -27.63 -4.76
CA GLN A 352 0.90 -27.04 -6.11
C GLN A 352 1.79 -25.79 -6.20
N VAL A 353 1.63 -24.82 -5.29
CA VAL A 353 2.45 -23.60 -5.32
C VAL A 353 3.92 -23.87 -4.97
N ARG A 354 4.21 -24.90 -4.16
CA ARG A 354 5.59 -25.32 -3.85
C ARG A 354 6.30 -25.90 -5.06
N GLU A 355 5.62 -26.70 -5.88
CA GLU A 355 6.17 -27.20 -7.15
C GLU A 355 6.42 -26.06 -8.15
N LEU A 356 5.54 -25.05 -8.18
CA LEU A 356 5.70 -23.88 -9.04
C LEU A 356 6.84 -22.96 -8.57
N LEU A 357 7.02 -22.80 -7.26
CA LEU A 357 7.95 -21.87 -6.64
C LEU A 357 8.88 -22.57 -5.63
N PRO A 358 9.75 -23.51 -6.07
CA PRO A 358 10.50 -24.40 -5.17
C PRO A 358 11.56 -23.70 -4.31
N ALA A 359 11.98 -22.48 -4.70
CA ALA A 359 12.98 -21.69 -3.97
C ALA A 359 12.38 -20.50 -3.19
N HIS A 360 11.04 -20.43 -3.06
CA HIS A 360 10.38 -19.29 -2.43
C HIS A 360 10.17 -19.53 -0.93
N GLY A 361 10.86 -18.75 -0.08
CA GLY A 361 10.84 -18.91 1.39
C GLY A 361 9.43 -18.93 1.99
N LEU A 362 8.59 -17.96 1.61
CA LEU A 362 7.20 -17.87 2.12
C LEU A 362 6.34 -19.11 1.76
N VAL A 363 6.62 -19.81 0.65
CA VAL A 363 5.86 -21.02 0.29
C VAL A 363 6.19 -22.15 1.25
N HIS A 364 7.48 -22.34 1.54
CA HIS A 364 7.93 -23.33 2.51
C HIS A 364 7.48 -22.94 3.94
N ALA A 365 7.50 -21.66 4.29
CA ALA A 365 6.98 -21.16 5.56
C ALA A 365 5.50 -21.54 5.75
N GLU A 366 4.64 -21.22 4.78
CA GLU A 366 3.20 -21.48 4.88
C GLU A 366 2.87 -22.97 4.86
N TYR A 367 3.60 -23.78 4.08
CA TYR A 367 3.43 -25.24 4.12
C TYR A 367 3.90 -25.85 5.44
N GLY A 368 5.05 -25.40 5.97
CA GLY A 368 5.53 -25.81 7.30
C GLY A 368 4.54 -25.44 8.41
N ALA A 369 3.99 -24.22 8.37
CA ALA A 369 2.99 -23.76 9.32
C ALA A 369 1.68 -24.55 9.20
N PHE A 370 1.27 -24.96 8.00
CA PHE A 370 0.13 -25.87 7.79
C PHE A 370 0.36 -27.24 8.44
N LEU A 371 1.56 -27.82 8.28
CA LEU A 371 1.93 -29.10 8.90
C LEU A 371 1.93 -29.01 10.43
N LEU A 372 2.42 -27.90 11.00
CA LEU A 372 2.33 -27.62 12.44
C LEU A 372 0.87 -27.60 12.93
N ARG A 373 0.00 -26.83 12.24
CA ARG A 373 -1.42 -26.71 12.62
C ARG A 373 -2.19 -28.03 12.52
N THR A 374 -1.77 -28.92 11.62
CA THR A 374 -2.38 -30.24 11.40
C THR A 374 -1.74 -31.35 12.24
N GLY A 375 -0.75 -31.03 13.08
CA GLY A 375 -0.12 -31.98 14.01
C GLY A 375 0.98 -32.85 13.39
N ARG A 376 1.41 -32.57 12.16
CA ARG A 376 2.41 -33.34 11.41
C ARG A 376 3.82 -32.79 11.64
N TYR A 377 4.25 -32.79 12.91
CA TYR A 377 5.46 -32.10 13.37
C TYR A 377 6.75 -32.62 12.73
N ALA A 378 6.90 -33.95 12.64
CA ALA A 378 8.07 -34.59 12.03
C ALA A 378 8.23 -34.26 10.53
N GLU A 379 7.13 -33.94 9.84
CA GLU A 379 7.16 -33.52 8.43
C GLU A 379 7.37 -32.01 8.30
N ALA A 380 6.89 -31.23 9.27
CA ALA A 380 7.06 -29.77 9.30
C ALA A 380 8.54 -29.39 9.44
N GLU A 381 9.29 -30.12 10.28
CA GLU A 381 10.68 -29.79 10.59
C GLU A 381 11.60 -29.64 9.36
N PRO A 382 11.74 -30.62 8.44
CA PRO A 382 12.61 -30.47 7.28
C PRO A 382 12.16 -29.35 6.32
N VAL A 383 10.86 -29.08 6.24
CA VAL A 383 10.31 -27.96 5.44
C VAL A 383 10.71 -26.64 6.07
N LEU A 384 10.56 -26.49 7.38
CA LEU A 384 10.91 -25.27 8.11
C LEU A 384 12.43 -25.04 8.17
N LYS A 385 13.25 -26.11 8.25
CA LYS A 385 14.72 -26.03 8.06
C LYS A 385 15.07 -25.47 6.67
N THR A 386 14.30 -25.80 5.65
CA THR A 386 14.47 -25.22 4.30
C THR A 386 14.14 -23.74 4.30
N THR A 387 13.04 -23.34 4.96
CA THR A 387 12.65 -21.93 5.12
C THR A 387 13.75 -21.12 5.79
N THR A 388 14.31 -21.60 6.92
CA THR A 388 15.38 -20.90 7.64
C THR A 388 16.71 -20.87 6.87
N THR A 389 16.93 -21.80 5.94
CA THR A 389 18.08 -21.78 5.04
C THR A 389 17.90 -20.74 3.92
N ILE A 390 16.69 -20.64 3.35
CA ILE A 390 16.37 -19.66 2.30
C ILE A 390 16.38 -18.23 2.86
N ASN A 391 15.80 -18.05 4.04
CA ASN A 391 15.71 -16.75 4.72
C ASN A 391 16.22 -16.83 6.17
N PRO A 392 17.55 -16.78 6.39
CA PRO A 392 18.13 -16.93 7.72
C PRO A 392 17.78 -15.81 8.70
N ALA A 393 17.32 -14.65 8.22
CA ALA A 393 16.94 -13.52 9.05
C ALA A 393 15.46 -13.55 9.48
N GLU A 394 14.65 -14.44 8.90
CA GLU A 394 13.21 -14.52 9.17
C GLU A 394 12.91 -15.25 10.47
N LEU A 395 12.76 -14.47 11.54
CA LEU A 395 12.58 -14.98 12.89
C LEU A 395 11.31 -15.85 13.04
N GLU A 396 10.24 -15.59 12.28
CA GLU A 396 9.00 -16.41 12.28
C GLU A 396 9.28 -17.86 11.88
N ALA A 397 10.03 -18.08 10.81
CA ALA A 397 10.41 -19.41 10.33
C ALA A 397 11.23 -20.20 11.37
N TRP A 398 12.12 -19.51 12.10
CA TRP A 398 12.90 -20.13 13.18
C TRP A 398 12.03 -20.55 14.35
N TYR A 399 11.01 -19.77 14.71
CA TYR A 399 10.08 -20.13 15.77
C TYR A 399 9.19 -21.31 15.41
N ASP A 400 8.67 -21.32 14.19
CA ASP A 400 7.89 -22.43 13.69
C ASP A 400 8.76 -23.71 13.63
N LEU A 401 10.02 -23.61 13.19
CA LEU A 401 10.97 -24.73 13.22
C LEU A 401 11.17 -25.27 14.64
N LYS A 402 11.46 -24.37 15.59
CA LYS A 402 11.65 -24.77 16.99
C LYS A 402 10.42 -25.50 17.52
N GLN A 403 9.24 -24.98 17.23
CA GLN A 403 8.00 -25.60 17.66
C GLN A 403 7.80 -27.00 17.05
N ALA A 404 8.14 -27.19 15.77
CA ALA A 404 8.08 -28.50 15.16
C ALA A 404 8.96 -29.50 15.92
N GLN A 405 10.17 -29.09 16.30
CA GLN A 405 11.13 -29.89 17.07
C GLN A 405 10.68 -30.18 18.51
N GLU A 406 10.13 -29.17 19.21
CA GLU A 406 9.58 -29.36 20.55
C GLU A 406 8.41 -30.36 20.56
N LEU A 407 7.52 -30.28 19.55
CA LEU A 407 6.34 -31.13 19.43
C LEU A 407 6.64 -32.51 18.83
N SER A 408 7.71 -32.68 18.06
CA SER A 408 8.21 -34.00 17.61
C SER A 408 9.00 -34.75 18.70
N GLY A 409 9.49 -34.03 19.72
CA GLY A 409 10.28 -34.58 20.83
C GLY A 409 11.79 -34.39 20.68
N ASP A 410 12.24 -33.70 19.63
CA ASP A 410 13.64 -33.43 19.29
C ASP A 410 14.20 -32.26 20.13
N THR A 411 14.27 -32.49 21.43
CA THR A 411 14.57 -31.46 22.45
C THR A 411 15.95 -30.81 22.25
N GLU A 412 16.95 -31.55 21.78
CA GLU A 412 18.31 -31.03 21.56
C GLU A 412 18.35 -30.03 20.40
N ASP A 413 17.71 -30.39 19.28
CA ASP A 413 17.58 -29.55 18.10
C ASP A 413 16.75 -28.29 18.41
N ALA A 414 15.67 -28.41 19.18
CA ALA A 414 14.88 -27.28 19.64
C ALA A 414 15.69 -26.28 20.49
N LEU A 415 16.56 -26.78 21.39
CA LEU A 415 17.44 -25.93 22.20
C LEU A 415 18.48 -25.19 21.36
N ALA A 416 19.05 -25.86 20.34
CA ALA A 416 19.94 -25.22 19.39
C ALA A 416 19.22 -24.11 18.60
N THR A 417 17.99 -24.39 18.14
CA THR A 417 17.15 -23.42 17.43
C THR A 417 16.78 -22.22 18.31
N GLU A 418 16.43 -22.42 19.58
CA GLU A 418 16.18 -21.34 20.54
C GLU A 418 17.41 -20.43 20.71
N HIS A 419 18.62 -21.00 20.74
CA HIS A 419 19.85 -20.21 20.81
C HIS A 419 20.04 -19.36 19.54
N THR A 420 19.78 -19.91 18.35
CA THR A 420 19.86 -19.15 17.09
C THR A 420 18.83 -18.03 17.04
N ILE A 421 17.59 -18.28 17.45
CA ILE A 421 16.54 -17.27 17.61
C ILE A 421 17.05 -16.10 18.46
N GLN A 422 17.67 -16.40 19.60
CA GLN A 422 18.16 -15.38 20.51
C GLN A 422 19.28 -14.55 19.90
N GLN A 423 20.21 -15.19 19.18
CA GLN A 423 21.27 -14.50 18.44
C GLN A 423 20.72 -13.58 17.34
N ILE A 424 19.71 -14.01 16.59
CA ILE A 424 19.07 -13.19 15.54
C ILE A 424 18.44 -11.94 16.16
N ILE A 425 17.74 -12.11 17.29
CA ILE A 425 17.13 -11.02 18.05
C ILE A 425 18.19 -10.05 18.60
N GLU A 426 19.31 -10.56 19.10
CA GLU A 426 20.40 -9.74 19.66
C GLU A 426 21.18 -8.97 18.58
N ASN A 427 21.51 -9.65 17.48
CA ASN A 427 22.27 -9.05 16.38
C ASN A 427 21.48 -7.98 15.63
N ASN A 428 20.15 -8.08 15.61
CA ASN A 428 19.27 -7.14 14.91
C ASN A 428 18.38 -6.32 15.87
N LYS A 429 18.85 -6.09 17.11
CA LYS A 429 18.08 -5.43 18.18
C LYS A 429 17.54 -4.03 17.85
N ASP A 430 18.12 -3.35 16.87
CA ASP A 430 17.75 -1.99 16.45
C ASP A 430 16.97 -1.96 15.11
N ASN A 431 16.65 -3.13 14.52
CA ASN A 431 15.90 -3.21 13.26
C ASN A 431 14.38 -3.12 13.52
N GLN A 432 13.73 -2.12 12.94
CA GLN A 432 12.28 -1.90 13.05
C GLN A 432 11.44 -3.01 12.38
N GLU A 433 11.98 -3.72 11.37
CA GLU A 433 11.34 -4.88 10.74
C GLU A 433 11.11 -6.03 11.76
N ASN A 434 11.94 -6.11 12.81
CA ASN A 434 11.79 -7.12 13.85
C ASN A 434 10.59 -6.88 14.76
N VAL A 435 10.00 -5.69 14.80
CA VAL A 435 8.88 -5.39 15.70
C VAL A 435 7.67 -6.27 15.40
N TYR A 436 7.33 -6.46 14.13
CA TYR A 436 6.21 -7.34 13.74
C TYR A 436 6.49 -8.81 14.07
N VAL A 437 7.73 -9.26 13.87
CA VAL A 437 8.08 -10.64 14.18
C VAL A 437 8.15 -10.87 15.69
N MET A 438 8.67 -9.92 16.47
CA MET A 438 8.62 -9.95 17.92
C MET A 438 7.19 -10.03 18.46
N MET A 439 6.22 -9.36 17.81
CA MET A 439 4.79 -9.49 18.13
C MET A 439 4.27 -10.90 17.86
N TYR A 440 4.55 -11.44 16.68
CA TYR A 440 4.14 -12.80 16.30
C TYR A 440 4.64 -13.82 17.32
N VAL A 441 5.93 -13.74 17.63
CA VAL A 441 6.62 -14.59 18.60
C VAL A 441 6.04 -14.45 20.01
N ALA A 442 5.79 -13.22 20.47
CA ALA A 442 5.15 -12.99 21.76
C ALA A 442 3.76 -13.65 21.81
N GLY A 443 3.02 -13.63 20.68
CA GLY A 443 1.78 -14.36 20.51
C GLY A 443 1.95 -15.88 20.64
N ARG A 444 3.03 -16.47 20.11
CA ARG A 444 3.34 -17.90 20.28
C ARG A 444 3.65 -18.24 21.73
N TYR A 445 4.54 -17.49 22.37
CA TYR A 445 4.83 -17.64 23.79
C TYR A 445 3.59 -17.52 24.67
N GLN A 446 2.66 -16.63 24.31
CA GLN A 446 1.38 -16.52 25.00
C GLN A 446 0.54 -17.80 24.92
N VAL A 447 0.44 -18.41 23.73
CA VAL A 447 -0.31 -19.67 23.51
C VAL A 447 0.31 -20.83 24.27
N GLU A 448 1.65 -20.86 24.37
CA GLU A 448 2.41 -21.86 25.12
C GLU A 448 2.41 -21.63 26.64
N GLY A 449 1.77 -20.57 27.13
CA GLY A 449 1.75 -20.20 28.55
C GLY A 449 3.06 -19.60 29.06
N GLN A 450 4.04 -19.33 28.19
CA GLN A 450 5.31 -18.66 28.49
C GLN A 450 5.12 -17.13 28.62
N LEU A 451 4.20 -16.71 29.48
CA LEU A 451 3.73 -15.32 29.57
C LEU A 451 4.86 -14.32 29.86
N GLN A 452 5.84 -14.68 30.70
CA GLN A 452 6.96 -13.80 31.01
C GLN A 452 7.89 -13.57 29.81
N LYS A 453 8.15 -14.60 28.99
CA LYS A 453 8.95 -14.46 27.76
C LYS A 453 8.24 -13.56 26.76
N ALA A 454 6.92 -13.74 26.59
CA ALA A 454 6.08 -12.90 25.74
C ALA A 454 6.15 -11.42 26.16
N THR A 455 5.98 -11.14 27.45
CA THR A 455 6.03 -9.79 28.01
C THR A 455 7.40 -9.13 27.84
N ASN A 456 8.50 -9.85 28.13
CA ASN A 456 9.85 -9.32 27.96
C ASN A 456 10.13 -8.96 26.49
N LEU A 457 9.64 -9.77 25.56
CA LEU A 457 9.81 -9.52 24.13
C LEU A 457 9.02 -8.31 23.66
N LEU A 458 7.78 -8.14 24.13
CA LEU A 458 6.99 -6.95 23.83
C LEU A 458 7.59 -5.67 24.44
N TYR A 459 8.18 -5.72 25.63
CA TYR A 459 8.91 -4.58 26.18
C TYR A 459 10.09 -4.16 25.28
N ARG A 460 10.84 -5.13 24.75
CA ARG A 460 11.90 -4.84 23.76
C ARG A 460 11.32 -4.24 22.47
N ALA A 461 10.23 -4.79 21.96
CA ALA A 461 9.57 -4.27 20.78
C ALA A 461 9.08 -2.82 20.97
N ILE A 462 8.57 -2.47 22.16
CA ILE A 462 8.15 -1.11 22.53
C ILE A 462 9.36 -0.16 22.64
N GLN A 463 10.55 -0.64 23.02
CA GLN A 463 11.74 0.20 22.99
C GLN A 463 12.14 0.61 21.56
N ILE A 464 11.88 -0.26 20.59
CA ILE A 464 12.18 -0.02 19.16
C ILE A 464 11.09 0.87 18.53
N ASP A 465 9.81 0.56 18.75
CA ASP A 465 8.67 1.34 18.26
C ASP A 465 7.72 1.73 19.41
N PRO A 466 8.00 2.85 20.11
CA PRO A 466 7.27 3.22 21.31
C PRO A 466 5.81 3.63 21.10
N TYR A 467 5.42 3.95 19.86
CA TYR A 467 4.12 4.55 19.55
C TYR A 467 3.17 3.61 18.80
N LYS A 468 3.60 2.39 18.50
CA LYS A 468 2.78 1.38 17.84
C LYS A 468 1.74 0.78 18.77
N VAL A 469 0.46 1.06 18.50
CA VAL A 469 -0.67 0.75 19.39
C VAL A 469 -0.80 -0.74 19.67
N GLU A 470 -0.60 -1.57 18.65
CA GLU A 470 -0.77 -3.02 18.73
C GLU A 470 0.21 -3.67 19.73
N LEU A 471 1.40 -3.09 19.93
CA LEU A 471 2.34 -3.56 20.94
C LEU A 471 1.82 -3.36 22.36
N HIS A 472 1.27 -2.18 22.62
CA HIS A 472 0.73 -1.82 23.93
C HIS A 472 -0.56 -2.58 24.23
N ASP A 473 -1.39 -2.84 23.21
CA ASP A 473 -2.60 -3.66 23.34
C ASP A 473 -2.28 -5.13 23.65
N LEU A 474 -1.33 -5.73 22.92
CA LEU A 474 -0.84 -7.08 23.20
C LEU A 474 -0.21 -7.18 24.60
N LEU A 475 0.62 -6.21 24.99
CA LEU A 475 1.25 -6.17 26.30
C LEU A 475 0.20 -6.01 27.41
N SER A 476 -0.77 -5.12 27.23
CA SER A 476 -1.89 -4.94 28.16
C SER A 476 -2.66 -6.24 28.37
N SER A 477 -3.00 -6.93 27.28
CA SER A 477 -3.68 -8.22 27.32
C SER A 477 -2.88 -9.29 28.07
N LEU A 478 -1.56 -9.33 27.88
CA LEU A 478 -0.66 -10.25 28.59
C LEU A 478 -0.53 -9.93 30.07
N LEU A 479 -0.42 -8.65 30.43
CA LEU A 479 -0.36 -8.20 31.83
C LEU A 479 -1.65 -8.54 32.57
N VAL A 480 -2.82 -8.37 31.93
CA VAL A 480 -4.11 -8.82 32.48
C VAL A 480 -4.12 -10.33 32.71
N LYS A 481 -3.63 -11.13 31.76
CA LYS A 481 -3.51 -12.60 31.93
C LYS A 481 -2.55 -13.00 33.06
N GLN A 482 -1.55 -12.18 33.35
CA GLN A 482 -0.64 -12.35 34.48
C GLN A 482 -1.19 -11.82 35.80
N ASN A 483 -2.46 -11.39 35.83
CA ASN A 483 -3.09 -10.79 37.00
C ASN A 483 -2.42 -9.47 37.44
N LEU A 484 -1.96 -8.66 36.47
CA LEU A 484 -1.35 -7.34 36.65
C LEU A 484 -2.12 -6.23 35.88
N PRO A 485 -3.44 -6.06 36.10
CA PRO A 485 -4.25 -5.10 35.36
C PRO A 485 -3.85 -3.64 35.58
N GLU A 486 -3.28 -3.29 36.73
CA GLU A 486 -2.83 -1.92 37.02
C GLU A 486 -1.67 -1.51 36.12
N GLN A 487 -0.74 -2.44 35.83
CA GLN A 487 0.39 -2.18 34.92
C GLN A 487 -0.08 -2.06 33.47
N ALA A 488 -1.07 -2.88 33.08
CA ALA A 488 -1.71 -2.81 31.77
C ALA A 488 -2.36 -1.44 31.53
N GLU A 489 -3.07 -0.93 32.55
CA GLU A 489 -3.69 0.40 32.50
C GLU A 489 -2.66 1.52 32.37
N ILE A 490 -1.59 1.50 33.18
CA ILE A 490 -0.50 2.49 33.09
C ILE A 490 0.09 2.53 31.68
N CYS A 491 0.30 1.37 31.05
CA CYS A 491 0.84 1.26 29.69
C CYS A 491 -0.04 2.01 28.68
N LEU A 492 -1.35 1.72 28.69
CA LEU A 492 -2.32 2.30 27.75
C LEU A 492 -2.59 3.79 28.03
N VAL A 493 -2.63 4.21 29.29
CA VAL A 493 -2.77 5.62 29.68
C VAL A 493 -1.56 6.43 29.22
N ASN A 494 -0.35 5.93 29.45
CA ASN A 494 0.87 6.60 28.99
C ASN A 494 0.91 6.74 27.46
N LEU A 495 0.47 5.71 26.72
CA LEU A 495 0.38 5.79 25.27
C LEU A 495 -0.65 6.83 24.83
N ARG A 496 -1.85 6.79 25.40
CA ARG A 496 -2.93 7.77 25.14
C ARG A 496 -2.48 9.20 25.35
N ASP A 497 -1.77 9.47 26.44
CA ASP A 497 -1.34 10.82 26.78
C ASP A 497 -0.23 11.32 25.84
N ARG A 498 0.57 10.42 25.25
CA ARG A 498 1.61 10.75 24.27
C ARG A 498 1.06 10.95 22.85
N ILE A 499 0.05 10.18 22.45
CA ILE A 499 -0.53 10.23 21.10
C ILE A 499 -2.08 10.33 21.13
N PRO A 500 -2.64 11.44 21.65
CA PRO A 500 -4.08 11.56 21.96
C PRO A 500 -5.01 11.69 20.75
N GLU A 501 -4.49 11.94 19.55
CA GLU A 501 -5.28 12.15 18.32
C GLU A 501 -5.38 10.89 17.45
N VAL A 502 -4.96 9.72 17.96
CA VAL A 502 -5.06 8.45 17.24
C VAL A 502 -6.26 7.65 17.76
N TRP A 503 -7.25 7.38 16.91
CA TRP A 503 -8.49 6.68 17.30
C TRP A 503 -8.20 5.31 17.93
N ASP A 504 -7.20 4.61 17.42
CA ASP A 504 -6.85 3.24 17.79
C ASP A 504 -6.34 3.14 19.23
N VAL A 505 -5.64 4.17 19.71
CA VAL A 505 -5.17 4.24 21.10
C VAL A 505 -6.34 4.33 22.08
N HIS A 506 -7.36 5.12 21.74
CA HIS A 506 -8.59 5.19 22.52
C HIS A 506 -9.40 3.90 22.40
N ALA A 507 -9.40 3.24 21.24
CA ALA A 507 -10.06 1.95 21.09
C ALA A 507 -9.40 0.87 21.97
N ALA A 508 -8.07 0.76 21.98
CA ALA A 508 -7.33 -0.17 22.84
C ALA A 508 -7.59 0.09 24.34
N TYR A 509 -7.54 1.35 24.78
CA TYR A 509 -7.84 1.71 26.16
C TYR A 509 -9.31 1.48 26.54
N GLY A 510 -10.24 1.83 25.64
CA GLY A 510 -11.66 1.57 25.81
C GLY A 510 -11.96 0.07 25.92
N GLN A 511 -11.30 -0.75 25.11
CA GLN A 511 -11.41 -2.21 25.14
C GLN A 511 -10.89 -2.78 26.46
N PHE A 512 -9.74 -2.31 26.95
CA PHE A 512 -9.21 -2.67 28.25
C PHE A 512 -10.21 -2.39 29.38
N LEU A 513 -10.73 -1.17 29.48
CA LEU A 513 -11.73 -0.80 30.50
C LEU A 513 -13.00 -1.63 30.39
N SER A 514 -13.44 -1.92 29.17
CA SER A 514 -14.63 -2.74 28.91
C SER A 514 -14.44 -4.18 29.38
N ASN A 515 -13.25 -4.77 29.16
CA ASN A 515 -12.90 -6.11 29.64
C ASN A 515 -12.86 -6.17 31.18
N GLN A 516 -12.43 -5.08 31.83
CA GLN A 516 -12.47 -4.93 33.29
C GLN A 516 -13.87 -4.57 33.84
N ARG A 517 -14.90 -4.53 32.97
CA ARG A 517 -16.28 -4.14 33.31
C ARG A 517 -16.44 -2.72 33.86
N ARG A 518 -15.44 -1.86 33.64
CA ARG A 518 -15.43 -0.43 34.02
C ARG A 518 -16.16 0.40 32.95
N TYR A 519 -17.41 0.06 32.69
CA TYR A 519 -18.15 0.58 31.54
C TYR A 519 -18.38 2.10 31.60
N THR A 520 -18.64 2.64 32.78
CA THR A 520 -18.83 4.09 32.99
C THR A 520 -17.59 4.90 32.59
N GLU A 521 -16.40 4.38 32.84
CA GLU A 521 -15.12 4.98 32.44
C GLU A 521 -14.80 4.71 30.96
N ALA A 522 -15.24 3.58 30.42
CA ALA A 522 -15.03 3.23 29.02
C ALA A 522 -15.84 4.11 28.05
N VAL A 523 -17.05 4.55 28.43
CA VAL A 523 -17.92 5.40 27.58
C VAL A 523 -17.20 6.65 27.04
N PRO A 524 -16.61 7.54 27.85
CA PRO A 524 -15.93 8.74 27.33
C PRO A 524 -14.74 8.41 26.44
N VAL A 525 -14.02 7.30 26.69
CA VAL A 525 -12.89 6.85 25.88
C VAL A 525 -13.37 6.37 24.50
N TRP A 526 -14.41 5.53 24.46
CA TRP A 526 -15.02 5.09 23.19
C TRP A 526 -15.67 6.25 22.42
N LYS A 527 -16.25 7.25 23.10
CA LYS A 527 -16.73 8.49 22.46
C LYS A 527 -15.60 9.26 21.79
N ARG A 528 -14.41 9.29 22.39
CA ARG A 528 -13.22 9.91 21.79
C ARG A 528 -12.76 9.14 20.55
N ALA A 529 -12.68 7.81 20.62
CA ALA A 529 -12.40 6.97 19.45
C ALA A 529 -13.42 7.21 18.31
N ALA A 530 -14.71 7.29 18.64
CA ALA A 530 -15.77 7.57 17.67
C ALA A 530 -15.68 8.98 17.06
N THR A 531 -15.25 9.96 17.83
CA THR A 531 -15.00 11.32 17.33
C THR A 531 -13.83 11.35 16.35
N LEU A 532 -12.75 10.62 16.65
CA LEU A 532 -11.55 10.56 15.82
C LEU A 532 -11.76 9.71 14.54
N LYS A 533 -12.68 8.74 14.55
CA LYS A 533 -13.03 7.92 13.38
C LYS A 533 -14.56 7.78 13.20
N PRO A 534 -15.24 8.86 12.77
CA PRO A 534 -16.71 8.95 12.81
C PRO A 534 -17.43 8.02 11.84
N ALA A 535 -16.78 7.58 10.77
CA ALA A 535 -17.36 6.67 9.77
C ALA A 535 -17.22 5.17 10.11
N SER A 536 -16.59 4.82 11.24
CA SER A 536 -16.35 3.42 11.60
C SER A 536 -17.56 2.80 12.29
N LEU A 537 -18.27 1.91 11.59
CA LEU A 537 -19.37 1.13 12.17
C LEU A 537 -18.91 0.32 13.40
N GLU A 538 -17.70 -0.24 13.35
CA GLU A 538 -17.13 -1.06 14.43
C GLU A 538 -17.03 -0.28 15.75
N ILE A 539 -16.49 0.94 15.71
CA ILE A 539 -16.32 1.78 16.90
C ILE A 539 -17.68 2.18 17.46
N HIS A 540 -18.65 2.51 16.61
CA HIS A 540 -20.00 2.84 17.06
C HIS A 540 -20.72 1.62 17.66
N TYR A 541 -20.44 0.39 17.20
CA TYR A 541 -20.97 -0.81 17.85
C TYR A 541 -20.40 -1.02 19.24
N GLU A 542 -19.08 -0.89 19.42
CA GLU A 542 -18.48 -1.03 20.75
C GLU A 542 -18.91 0.11 21.67
N LEU A 543 -18.98 1.35 21.19
CA LEU A 543 -19.52 2.47 21.95
C LEU A 543 -20.97 2.21 22.40
N LYS A 544 -21.84 1.77 21.48
CA LYS A 544 -23.22 1.41 21.79
C LYS A 544 -23.27 0.33 22.87
N ARG A 545 -22.51 -0.75 22.70
CA ARG A 545 -22.46 -1.88 23.64
C ARG A 545 -22.03 -1.41 25.03
N VAL A 546 -20.98 -0.60 25.11
CA VAL A 546 -20.46 -0.08 26.39
C VAL A 546 -21.46 0.88 27.04
N GLN A 547 -22.17 1.70 26.27
CA GLN A 547 -23.24 2.56 26.78
C GLN A 547 -24.43 1.77 27.34
N GLU A 548 -24.84 0.69 26.67
CA GLU A 548 -25.87 -0.22 27.19
C GLU A 548 -25.42 -0.88 28.51
N LEU A 549 -24.18 -1.35 28.57
CA LEU A 549 -23.61 -1.99 29.75
C LEU A 549 -23.34 -1.00 30.91
N SER A 550 -23.12 0.28 30.62
CA SER A 550 -22.98 1.33 31.64
C SER A 550 -24.31 1.91 32.11
N GLY A 551 -25.42 1.59 31.44
CA GLY A 551 -26.73 2.22 31.69
C GLY A 551 -26.94 3.59 31.02
N ASP A 552 -26.04 4.03 30.12
CA ASP A 552 -26.20 5.25 29.29
C ASP A 552 -27.21 5.00 28.16
N THR A 553 -28.48 4.79 28.53
CA THR A 553 -29.57 4.44 27.59
C THR A 553 -29.83 5.52 26.54
N GLU A 554 -29.70 6.79 26.91
CA GLU A 554 -29.86 7.92 25.97
C GLU A 554 -28.69 8.01 24.99
N GLY A 555 -27.45 7.83 25.47
CA GLY A 555 -26.29 7.74 24.62
C GLY A 555 -26.35 6.57 23.65
N ALA A 556 -26.76 5.38 24.11
CA ALA A 556 -26.91 4.20 23.27
C ALA A 556 -27.95 4.44 22.14
N LYS A 557 -29.10 5.05 22.46
CA LYS A 557 -30.11 5.44 21.46
C LYS A 557 -29.55 6.40 20.41
N ALA A 558 -28.75 7.38 20.82
CA ALA A 558 -28.10 8.31 19.90
C ALA A 558 -27.11 7.57 18.98
N THR A 559 -26.27 6.70 19.52
CA THR A 559 -25.30 5.90 18.75
C THR A 559 -26.00 4.95 17.77
N VAL A 560 -27.15 4.35 18.15
CA VAL A 560 -27.97 3.53 17.23
C VAL A 560 -28.44 4.30 16.01
N ARG A 561 -28.81 5.59 16.16
CA ARG A 561 -29.20 6.43 15.02
C ARG A 561 -28.02 6.66 14.07
N ILE A 562 -26.83 6.88 14.62
CA ILE A 562 -25.60 7.04 13.83
C ILE A 562 -25.28 5.75 13.07
N ILE A 563 -25.35 4.59 13.72
CA ILE A 563 -25.14 3.27 13.08
C ILE A 563 -26.11 3.08 11.91
N SER A 564 -27.40 3.39 12.11
CA SER A 564 -28.41 3.28 11.05
C SER A 564 -28.11 4.21 9.87
N GLN A 565 -27.68 5.44 10.13
CA GLN A 565 -27.28 6.38 9.08
C GLN A 565 -26.08 5.88 8.29
N LEU A 566 -25.04 5.39 8.98
CA LEU A 566 -23.84 4.84 8.34
C LEU A 566 -24.17 3.62 7.48
N ARG A 567 -25.07 2.74 7.93
CA ARG A 567 -25.54 1.59 7.13
C ARG A 567 -26.29 2.05 5.88
N GLN A 568 -27.22 2.99 6.01
CA GLN A 568 -27.96 3.52 4.86
C GLN A 568 -27.03 4.17 3.83
N ASN A 569 -26.01 4.89 4.29
CA ASN A 569 -25.00 5.48 3.42
C ASN A 569 -24.19 4.40 2.68
N ASN A 570 -23.83 3.31 3.37
CA ASN A 570 -23.09 2.17 2.78
C ASN A 570 -23.95 1.32 1.83
N GLU A 571 -25.25 1.21 2.06
CA GLU A 571 -26.18 0.52 1.15
C GLU A 571 -26.57 1.39 -0.05
N ALA A 572 -26.66 2.71 0.13
CA ALA A 572 -26.88 3.65 -0.96
C ALA A 572 -25.70 3.66 -1.92
N THR A 573 -24.46 3.59 -1.42
CA THR A 573 -23.27 3.43 -2.26
C THR A 573 -23.18 2.07 -2.94
N SER A 574 -23.75 0.99 -2.38
CA SER A 574 -23.78 -0.33 -3.03
C SER A 574 -24.92 -0.51 -4.05
N LYS A 575 -26.03 0.23 -3.91
CA LYS A 575 -27.17 0.20 -4.85
C LYS A 575 -27.03 1.15 -6.04
N THR A 576 -26.09 2.09 -6.00
CA THR A 576 -25.80 2.99 -7.13
C THR A 576 -24.88 2.40 -8.19
N ASP A 577 -24.46 1.14 -8.06
CA ASP A 577 -23.86 0.37 -9.17
C ASP A 577 -24.97 -0.40 -9.91
N PRO A 578 -25.38 0.03 -11.13
CA PRO A 578 -26.30 -0.74 -11.94
C PRO A 578 -25.58 -1.99 -12.49
N LYS A 579 -26.28 -3.12 -12.36
CA LYS A 579 -25.95 -4.45 -12.91
C LYS A 579 -25.48 -4.44 -14.37
#